data_AF-A0A8J8H2P4-F1
#
_entry.id   AF-A0A8J8H2P4-F1
#
_cell.length_a   1.000
_cell.length_b   1.000
_cell.length_c   1.000
_cell.angle_alpha   90.00
_cell.angle_beta   90.00
_cell.angle_gamma   90.00
#
_symmetry.space_group_name_H-M   'P 1'
#
loop_
_entity.id
_entity.type
_entity.pdbx_description
1 polymer ?
#
loop_
_entity_poly.entity_id
_entity_poly.type
_entity_poly.pdbx_seq_one_letter_code
_entity_poly.pdbx_strand_id
1 'polypeptide(L)'
;MDKHGFLSDGDLEAASGVSASLISRYQAGEITPTPENLRKLAPVLGVRLGELMVESGLATREELGMVAPPSPKPRVDPVLLDAQRHLADPHLPGDVKDYLRATVKGAIAYWRQQLDLNNVPAGPPAPEPERIPDPVRPKPSGVGRR
;
A
#
# COMPACT_ATOMS: atom_id res chain seq x y z
N MET A 1 -16.19 -7.35 -12.58
CA MET A 1 -15.93 -6.88 -11.21
C MET A 1 -15.11 -7.90 -10.39
N ASP A 2 -14.44 -8.85 -11.02
CA ASP A 2 -13.83 -10.01 -10.36
C ASP A 2 -12.40 -9.80 -9.83
N LYS A 3 -11.86 -8.58 -9.94
CA LYS A 3 -10.44 -8.28 -9.68
C LYS A 3 -10.11 -7.87 -8.24
N HIS A 4 -11.12 -7.58 -7.41
CA HIS A 4 -10.94 -7.03 -6.05
C HIS A 4 -11.72 -7.77 -4.94
N GLY A 5 -12.38 -8.89 -5.27
CA GLY A 5 -13.06 -9.73 -4.27
C GLY A 5 -14.45 -9.28 -3.84
N PHE A 6 -15.03 -8.26 -4.49
CA PHE A 6 -16.42 -7.84 -4.28
C PHE A 6 -17.33 -8.54 -5.30
N LEU A 7 -18.42 -9.14 -4.81
CA LEU A 7 -19.35 -9.95 -5.61
C LEU A 7 -20.41 -9.08 -6.32
N SER A 8 -20.68 -7.87 -5.81
CA SER A 8 -21.66 -6.93 -6.39
C SER A 8 -21.37 -5.46 -6.09
N ASP A 9 -21.99 -4.55 -6.86
CA ASP A 9 -21.99 -3.10 -6.58
C ASP A 9 -22.56 -2.77 -5.19
N GLY A 10 -23.53 -3.56 -4.72
CA GLY A 10 -24.14 -3.42 -3.40
C GLY A 10 -23.18 -3.74 -2.25
N ASP A 11 -22.29 -4.73 -2.42
CA ASP A 11 -21.26 -5.04 -1.43
C ASP A 11 -20.24 -3.88 -1.32
N LEU A 12 -19.93 -3.27 -2.46
CA LEU A 12 -19.02 -2.13 -2.51
C LEU A 12 -19.66 -0.87 -1.93
N GLU A 13 -20.97 -0.68 -2.11
CA GLU A 13 -21.72 0.37 -1.42
C GLU A 13 -21.70 0.18 0.09
N ALA A 14 -22.00 -1.02 0.59
CA ALA A 14 -21.98 -1.31 2.01
C ALA A 14 -20.61 -1.05 2.64
N ALA A 15 -19.52 -1.32 1.91
CA ALA A 15 -18.15 -1.16 2.40
C ALA A 15 -17.60 0.28 2.25
N SER A 16 -17.97 1.00 1.19
CA SER A 16 -17.40 2.32 0.87
C SER A 16 -18.32 3.51 1.17
N GLY A 17 -19.62 3.26 1.34
CA GLY A 17 -20.63 4.31 1.47
C GLY A 17 -20.89 5.10 0.18
N VAL A 18 -20.35 4.67 -0.96
CA VAL A 18 -20.67 5.22 -2.29
C VAL A 18 -21.80 4.38 -2.88
N SER A 19 -22.88 5.01 -3.35
CA SER A 19 -24.05 4.24 -3.78
C SER A 19 -23.78 3.33 -4.98
N ALA A 20 -24.41 2.16 -5.00
CA ALA A 20 -24.27 1.16 -6.07
C ALA A 20 -24.63 1.74 -7.44
N SER A 21 -25.63 2.62 -7.50
CA SER A 21 -25.99 3.33 -8.74
C SER A 21 -24.85 4.22 -9.25
N LEU A 22 -24.16 4.93 -8.35
CA LEU A 22 -23.02 5.77 -8.70
C LEU A 22 -21.85 4.92 -9.19
N ILE A 23 -21.57 3.82 -8.47
CA ILE A 23 -20.55 2.83 -8.79
C ILE A 23 -20.78 2.23 -10.19
N SER A 24 -22.02 1.86 -10.51
CA SER A 24 -22.40 1.31 -11.81
C SER A 24 -22.14 2.31 -12.94
N ARG A 25 -22.50 3.59 -12.74
CA ARG A 25 -22.23 4.66 -13.72
C ARG A 25 -20.74 4.97 -13.89
N TYR A 26 -19.94 4.82 -12.84
CA TYR A 26 -18.47 4.89 -12.95
C TYR A 26 -17.92 3.76 -13.81
N GLN A 27 -18.41 2.54 -13.64
CA GLN A 27 -17.97 1.38 -14.44
C GLN A 27 -18.37 1.50 -15.90
N ALA A 28 -19.56 2.04 -16.16
CA ALA A 28 -20.04 2.32 -17.51
C ALA A 28 -19.31 3.49 -18.19
N GLY A 29 -18.48 4.25 -17.45
CA GLY A 29 -17.77 5.43 -17.95
C GLY A 29 -18.69 6.63 -18.24
N GLU A 30 -19.94 6.59 -17.76
CA GLU A 30 -20.90 7.68 -17.98
C GLU A 30 -20.54 8.95 -17.23
N ILE A 31 -19.93 8.80 -16.06
CA ILE A 31 -19.54 9.90 -15.18
C ILE A 31 -18.14 9.67 -14.63
N THR A 32 -17.43 10.77 -14.42
CA THR A 32 -16.12 10.74 -13.78
C THR A 32 -16.31 10.79 -12.26
N PRO A 33 -15.69 9.87 -11.49
CA PRO A 33 -15.73 9.91 -10.04
C PRO A 33 -15.05 11.15 -9.48
N THR A 34 -15.49 11.62 -8.32
CA THR A 34 -14.84 12.73 -7.62
C THR A 34 -13.63 12.21 -6.82
N PRO A 35 -12.62 13.05 -6.54
CA PRO A 35 -11.50 12.67 -5.66
C PRO A 35 -11.97 12.19 -4.28
N GLU A 36 -13.07 12.73 -3.77
CA GLU A 36 -13.65 12.30 -2.50
C GLU A 36 -14.22 10.89 -2.56
N ASN A 37 -14.93 10.54 -3.64
CA ASN A 37 -15.47 9.19 -3.82
C ASN A 37 -14.34 8.17 -4.04
N LEU A 38 -13.28 8.56 -4.76
CA LEU A 38 -12.09 7.71 -4.89
C LEU A 38 -11.38 7.47 -3.56
N ARG A 39 -11.33 8.44 -2.65
CA ARG A 39 -10.79 8.24 -1.29
C ARG A 39 -11.58 7.22 -0.49
N LYS A 40 -12.89 7.16 -0.68
CA LYS A 40 -13.77 6.18 -0.03
C LYS A 40 -13.61 4.78 -0.63
N LEU A 41 -13.43 4.69 -1.94
CA LEU A 41 -13.28 3.43 -2.67
C LEU A 41 -11.88 2.80 -2.55
N ALA A 42 -10.81 3.61 -2.53
CA ALA A 42 -9.43 3.15 -2.50
C ALA A 42 -9.09 2.13 -1.38
N PRO A 43 -9.39 2.39 -0.09
CA PRO A 43 -9.05 1.45 0.98
C PRO A 43 -9.85 0.15 0.88
N VAL A 44 -11.10 0.24 0.41
CA VAL A 44 -12.00 -0.92 0.26
C VAL A 44 -11.51 -1.84 -0.86
N LEU A 45 -11.04 -1.26 -1.97
CA LEU A 45 -10.52 -1.99 -3.12
C LEU A 45 -9.06 -2.45 -2.95
N GLY A 46 -8.39 -2.04 -1.86
CA GLY A 46 -6.98 -2.36 -1.59
C GLY A 46 -6.01 -1.73 -2.60
N VAL A 47 -6.36 -0.58 -3.17
CA VAL A 47 -5.54 0.14 -4.16
C VAL A 47 -5.16 1.52 -3.64
N ARG A 48 -4.09 2.10 -4.17
CA ARG A 48 -3.68 3.44 -3.77
C ARG A 48 -4.60 4.48 -4.43
N LEU A 49 -4.95 5.54 -3.70
CA LEU A 49 -5.76 6.65 -4.24
C LEU A 49 -5.20 7.20 -5.55
N GLY A 50 -3.87 7.37 -5.63
CA GLY A 50 -3.22 7.87 -6.84
C GLY A 50 -3.43 6.96 -8.06
N GLU A 51 -3.46 5.64 -7.88
CA GLU A 51 -3.71 4.70 -8.97
C GLU A 51 -5.15 4.85 -9.50
N LEU A 52 -6.12 4.94 -8.58
CA LEU A 52 -7.51 5.20 -8.95
C LEU A 52 -7.71 6.55 -9.66
N MET A 53 -6.99 7.60 -9.23
CA MET A 53 -7.07 8.90 -9.88
C MET A 53 -6.51 8.88 -11.31
N VAL A 54 -5.46 8.09 -11.55
CA VAL A 54 -4.92 7.88 -12.90
C VAL A 54 -5.87 7.07 -13.76
N GLU A 55 -6.41 5.98 -13.23
CA GLU A 55 -7.38 5.14 -13.96
C GLU A 55 -8.67 5.89 -14.29
N SER A 56 -9.12 6.79 -13.41
CA SER A 56 -10.31 7.60 -13.64
C SER A 56 -10.06 8.84 -14.51
N GLY A 57 -8.83 9.07 -14.97
CA GLY A 57 -8.45 10.23 -15.79
C GLY A 57 -8.46 11.58 -15.05
N LEU A 58 -8.43 11.57 -13.70
CA LEU A 58 -8.38 12.80 -12.89
C LEU A 58 -6.96 13.35 -12.72
N ALA A 59 -5.96 12.52 -12.94
CA ALA A 59 -4.56 12.90 -12.89
C ALA A 59 -3.73 11.99 -13.80
N THR A 60 -2.59 12.48 -14.24
CA THR A 60 -1.58 11.68 -14.92
C THR A 60 -0.59 11.10 -13.90
N ARG A 61 0.13 10.06 -14.29
CA ARG A 61 1.13 9.40 -13.43
C ARG A 61 2.27 10.38 -13.10
N GLU A 62 2.58 11.24 -14.05
CA GLU A 62 3.60 12.29 -14.00
C GLU A 62 3.20 13.40 -13.02
N GLU A 63 1.96 13.88 -13.07
CA GLU A 63 1.43 14.91 -12.15
C GLU A 63 1.45 14.46 -10.68
N LEU A 64 1.26 13.17 -10.44
CA LEU A 64 1.32 12.59 -9.10
C LEU A 64 2.74 12.20 -8.65
N GLY A 65 3.77 12.55 -9.44
CA GLY A 65 5.16 12.19 -9.15
C GLY A 65 5.40 10.67 -9.07
N MET A 66 4.50 9.86 -9.63
CA MET A 66 4.53 8.40 -9.55
C MET A 66 5.48 7.82 -10.59
N VAL A 67 6.78 8.07 -10.41
CA VAL A 67 7.86 7.45 -11.20
C VAL A 67 8.26 6.06 -10.65
N ALA A 68 7.63 5.59 -9.57
CA ALA A 68 7.78 4.20 -9.12
C ALA A 68 6.83 3.28 -9.91
N PRO A 69 7.32 2.14 -10.47
CA PRO A 69 6.44 1.17 -11.10
C PRO A 69 5.38 0.72 -10.08
N PRO A 70 4.15 0.39 -10.53
CA PRO A 70 3.12 -0.14 -9.64
C PRO A 70 3.76 -1.26 -8.82
N SER A 71 3.63 -1.21 -7.49
CA SER A 71 4.09 -2.30 -6.64
C SER A 71 3.43 -3.56 -7.19
N PRO A 72 4.21 -4.52 -7.73
CA PRO A 72 3.60 -5.71 -8.29
C PRO A 72 2.84 -6.37 -7.14
N LYS A 73 1.51 -6.52 -7.29
CA LYS A 73 0.76 -7.45 -6.45
C LYS A 73 1.60 -8.71 -6.38
N PRO A 74 1.97 -9.23 -5.19
CA PRO A 74 2.80 -10.42 -5.11
C PRO A 74 2.11 -11.47 -5.97
N ARG A 75 2.74 -11.84 -7.09
CA ARG A 75 2.27 -12.97 -7.89
C ARG A 75 2.53 -14.16 -6.99
N VAL A 76 1.50 -14.62 -6.31
CA VAL A 76 1.59 -15.82 -5.49
C VAL A 76 1.93 -16.95 -6.44
N ASP A 77 3.07 -17.58 -6.23
CA ASP A 77 3.52 -18.69 -7.05
C ASP A 77 2.43 -19.80 -7.05
N PRO A 78 2.09 -20.41 -8.20
CA PRO A 78 1.11 -21.49 -8.25
C PRO A 78 1.41 -22.61 -7.25
N VAL A 79 2.68 -22.89 -6.96
CA VAL A 79 3.11 -23.90 -5.97
C VAL A 79 2.70 -23.51 -4.55
N LEU A 80 2.78 -22.22 -4.21
CA LEU A 80 2.33 -21.70 -2.90
C LEU A 80 0.81 -21.81 -2.77
N LEU A 81 0.08 -21.57 -3.87
CA LEU A 81 -1.38 -21.71 -3.91
C LEU A 81 -1.80 -23.17 -3.71
N ASP A 82 -1.11 -24.10 -4.37
CA ASP A 82 -1.35 -25.54 -4.22
C ASP A 82 -1.02 -26.00 -2.79
N ALA A 83 0.09 -25.56 -2.21
CA ALA A 83 0.44 -25.86 -0.82
C ALA A 83 -0.62 -25.33 0.16
N GLN A 84 -1.13 -24.12 -0.05
CA GLN A 84 -2.22 -23.56 0.75
C GLN A 84 -3.50 -24.41 0.63
N ARG A 85 -3.82 -24.89 -0.58
CA ARG A 85 -4.99 -25.73 -0.82
C ARG A 85 -4.90 -27.08 -0.11
N HIS A 86 -3.72 -27.70 -0.12
CA HIS A 86 -3.47 -28.96 0.59
C HIS A 86 -3.53 -28.79 2.11
N LEU A 87 -3.02 -27.68 2.65
CA LEU A 87 -3.13 -27.37 4.08
C LEU A 87 -4.58 -27.12 4.53
N ALA A 88 -5.41 -26.57 3.64
CA ALA A 88 -6.82 -26.31 3.89
C ALA A 88 -7.71 -27.57 3.75
N ASP A 89 -7.21 -28.66 3.16
CA ASP A 89 -7.96 -29.90 2.98
C ASP A 89 -8.27 -30.56 4.33
N PRO A 90 -9.55 -30.69 4.74
CA PRO A 90 -9.92 -31.32 6.02
C PRO A 90 -9.59 -32.82 6.08
N HIS A 91 -9.40 -33.48 4.95
CA HIS A 91 -9.10 -34.91 4.86
C HIS A 91 -7.61 -35.24 4.97
N LEU A 92 -6.75 -34.22 4.93
CA LEU A 92 -5.32 -34.43 5.09
C LEU A 92 -4.99 -34.74 6.57
N PRO A 93 -4.25 -35.82 6.86
CA PRO A 93 -3.86 -36.20 8.23
C PRO A 93 -3.14 -35.06 8.96
N GLY A 94 -3.43 -34.90 10.26
CA GLY A 94 -2.94 -33.77 11.06
C GLY A 94 -1.42 -33.73 11.20
N ASP A 95 -0.78 -34.90 11.31
CA ASP A 95 0.67 -35.08 11.34
C ASP A 95 1.34 -34.62 10.02
N VAL A 96 0.71 -34.90 8.88
CA VAL A 96 1.17 -34.44 7.56
C VAL A 96 1.07 -32.91 7.44
N LYS A 97 -0.01 -32.32 7.95
CA LYS A 97 -0.16 -30.85 8.02
C LYS A 97 0.89 -30.20 8.90
N ASP A 98 1.18 -30.80 10.04
CA ASP A 98 2.16 -30.27 11.00
C ASP A 98 3.59 -30.38 10.45
N TYR A 99 3.93 -31.49 9.79
CA TYR A 99 5.20 -31.64 9.07
C TYR A 99 5.36 -30.61 7.95
N LEU A 100 4.31 -30.42 7.13
CA LEU A 100 4.32 -29.43 6.06
C LEU A 100 4.49 -28.00 6.61
N ARG A 101 3.76 -27.66 7.68
CA ARG A 101 3.86 -26.34 8.34
C ARG A 101 5.26 -26.10 8.93
N ALA A 102 5.85 -27.11 9.57
CA ALA A 102 7.21 -27.02 10.11
C ALA A 102 8.25 -26.82 9.00
N THR A 103 8.12 -27.55 7.90
CA THR A 103 9.00 -27.47 6.73
C THR A 103 8.94 -26.09 6.08
N VAL A 104 7.74 -25.55 5.85
CA VAL A 104 7.56 -24.21 5.28
C VAL A 104 8.12 -23.13 6.20
N LYS A 105 7.88 -23.22 7.52
CA LYS A 105 8.46 -22.27 8.50
C LYS A 105 9.99 -22.31 8.50
N GLY A 106 10.57 -23.50 8.46
CA GLY A 106 12.03 -23.68 8.39
C GLY A 106 12.62 -23.09 7.13
N ALA A 107 12.00 -23.35 5.97
CA ALA A 107 12.40 -22.74 4.71
C ALA A 107 12.33 -21.22 4.77
N ILE A 108 11.22 -20.62 5.22
CA ILE A 108 11.08 -19.15 5.33
C ILE A 108 12.14 -18.56 6.25
N ALA A 109 12.43 -19.19 7.39
CA ALA A 109 13.48 -18.74 8.30
C ALA A 109 14.86 -18.77 7.64
N TYR A 110 15.17 -19.84 6.90
CA TYR A 110 16.40 -19.98 6.14
C TYR A 110 16.54 -18.91 5.04
N TRP A 111 15.49 -18.69 4.23
CA TRP A 111 15.48 -17.65 3.19
C TRP A 111 15.61 -16.24 3.77
N ARG A 112 14.98 -15.97 4.93
CA ARG A 112 15.13 -14.67 5.63
C ARG A 112 16.54 -14.43 6.13
N GLN A 113 17.22 -15.49 6.59
CA GLN A 113 18.62 -15.42 7.01
C GLN A 113 19.57 -15.24 5.81
N GLN A 114 19.25 -15.86 4.66
CA GLN A 114 20.09 -15.81 3.47
C GLN A 114 19.98 -14.50 2.68
N LEU A 115 18.84 -13.80 2.74
CA LEU A 115 18.55 -12.58 1.96
C LEU A 115 18.76 -11.26 2.74
N ASP A 116 19.24 -11.30 3.99
CA ASP A 116 19.46 -10.13 4.85
C ASP A 116 18.30 -9.11 4.87
N LEU A 117 17.05 -9.59 4.76
CA LEU A 117 15.83 -8.75 4.75
C LEU A 117 15.56 -8.06 6.10
N ASN A 118 16.39 -8.31 7.13
CA ASN A 118 16.37 -7.60 8.41
C ASN A 118 17.23 -6.32 8.39
N ASN A 119 18.11 -6.15 7.38
CA ASN A 119 18.89 -4.94 7.17
C ASN A 119 18.32 -4.17 5.97
N VAL A 120 17.13 -3.60 6.15
CA VAL A 120 16.81 -2.38 5.41
C VAL A 120 17.68 -1.30 6.08
N PRO A 121 18.71 -0.72 5.43
CA PRO A 121 19.23 0.54 5.92
C PRO A 121 18.01 1.46 5.93
N ALA A 122 17.62 1.94 7.12
CA ALA A 122 16.80 3.13 7.22
C ALA A 122 17.36 4.09 6.17
N GLY A 123 16.48 4.60 5.30
CA GLY A 123 16.88 5.49 4.21
C GLY A 123 17.87 6.55 4.71
N PRO A 124 18.64 7.19 3.80
CA PRO A 124 19.69 8.13 4.18
C PRO A 124 19.20 8.98 5.35
N PRO A 125 19.96 9.09 6.46
CA PRO A 125 19.49 9.79 7.65
C PRO A 125 18.92 11.11 7.16
N ALA A 126 17.66 11.38 7.54
CA ALA A 126 17.00 12.63 7.21
C ALA A 126 18.03 13.75 7.43
N PRO A 127 18.19 14.70 6.49
CA PRO A 127 19.16 15.78 6.69
C PRO A 127 18.91 16.32 8.08
N GLU A 128 19.93 16.19 8.93
CA GLU A 128 19.97 16.75 10.27
C GLU A 128 19.35 18.14 10.14
N PRO A 129 18.30 18.49 10.93
CA PRO A 129 17.70 19.80 10.80
C PRO A 129 18.84 20.79 10.96
N GLU A 130 19.21 21.46 9.85
CA GLU A 130 20.27 22.43 9.82
C GLU A 130 20.00 23.32 11.02
N ARG A 131 20.90 23.29 12.00
CA ARG A 131 20.87 24.22 13.10
C ARG A 131 20.85 25.59 12.46
N ILE A 132 19.68 26.20 12.42
CA ILE A 132 19.51 27.59 12.02
C ILE A 132 20.50 28.34 12.90
N PRO A 133 21.56 28.97 12.34
CA PRO A 133 22.46 29.76 13.15
C PRO A 133 21.60 30.83 13.82
N ASP A 134 21.70 30.91 15.15
CA ASP A 134 21.03 31.94 15.95
C ASP A 134 21.18 33.30 15.25
N PRO A 135 20.09 34.06 15.06
CA PRO A 135 20.22 35.41 14.52
C PRO A 135 21.14 36.20 15.44
N VAL A 136 22.30 36.60 14.88
CA VAL A 136 23.27 37.48 15.52
C VAL A 136 22.51 38.69 16.05
N ARG A 137 22.35 38.76 17.38
CA ARG A 137 21.78 39.94 18.03
C ARG A 137 22.62 41.15 17.64
N PRO A 138 22.01 42.23 17.12
CA PRO A 138 22.75 43.46 16.85
C PRO A 138 23.32 44.01 18.17
N LYS A 139 24.61 44.36 18.16
CA LYS A 139 25.28 45.04 19.27
C LYS A 139 24.52 46.36 19.56
N PRO A 140 24.16 46.67 20.82
CA PRO A 140 23.72 48.01 21.15
C PRO A 140 24.90 48.97 21.01
N SER A 141 24.87 49.76 19.94
CA SER A 141 25.67 50.98 19.80
C SER A 141 25.07 52.06 20.70
N GLY A 142 25.86 52.52 21.66
CA GLY A 142 25.62 53.70 22.51
C GLY A 142 26.74 53.76 23.54
N VAL A 143 27.91 54.33 23.23
CA VAL A 143 28.22 55.78 23.22
C VAL A 143 27.89 56.47 24.54
N GLY A 144 28.94 56.69 25.33
CA GLY A 144 29.12 57.86 26.21
C GLY A 144 28.41 57.79 27.56
N ARG A 145 28.91 58.38 28.64
CA ARG A 145 30.04 59.28 28.90
C ARG A 145 30.11 59.38 30.43
N ARG A 146 31.35 59.46 30.94
CA ARG A 146 31.78 60.04 32.22
C ARG A 146 31.41 59.29 33.50
#